data_AF-A0A6C1PGK4-F1
#
_entry.id   AF-A0A6C1PGK4-F1
#
_cell.length_a   1.000
_cell.length_b   1.000
_cell.length_c   1.000
_cell.angle_alpha   90.00
_cell.angle_beta   90.00
_cell.angle_gamma   90.00
#
_symmetry.space_group_name_H-M   'P 1'
#
loop_
_entity.id
_entity.type
_entity.pdbx_description
1 polymer ?
#
loop_
_entity_poly.entity_id
_entity_poly.type
_entity_poly.pdbx_seq_one_letter_code
_entity_poly.pdbx_strand_id
1 'polypeptide(L)'
;MYQVYFLSVVTLVLASVSAGFDRFDEQIRVGAFFSRDLFTSAGFRLGLGLITALVGFLKFIVVAGNGTVVVGDLLPAVAGIVLGATLTMMFYKAKATVESDTTAALERLLIGNASNFAMLGLLIALLHLLLPRVIFL
;
A
#
# COMPACT_ATOMS: atom_id res chain seq x y z
N MET A 1 -3.24 18.36 6.66
CA MET A 1 -4.64 18.18 7.10
C MET A 1 -4.75 16.82 7.77
N TYR A 2 -5.25 16.73 9.01
CA TYR A 2 -5.25 15.48 9.78
C TYR A 2 -6.03 14.33 9.11
N GLN A 3 -7.03 14.65 8.28
CA GLN A 3 -7.85 13.66 7.56
C GLN A 3 -7.03 12.88 6.50
N VAL A 4 -6.25 13.59 5.67
CA VAL A 4 -5.42 12.97 4.61
C VAL A 4 -4.29 12.15 5.22
N TYR A 5 -3.72 12.65 6.32
CA TYR A 5 -2.74 11.94 7.13
C TYR A 5 -3.29 10.58 7.62
N PHE A 6 -4.45 10.60 8.29
CA PHE A 6 -5.04 9.38 8.85
C PHE A 6 -5.47 8.41 7.74
N LEU A 7 -6.04 8.93 6.65
CA LEU A 7 -6.42 8.12 5.50
C LEU A 7 -5.21 7.41 4.87
N SER A 8 -4.06 8.09 4.80
CA SER A 8 -2.82 7.47 4.32
C SER A 8 -2.36 6.32 5.22
N VAL A 9 -2.39 6.49 6.54
CA VAL A 9 -2.06 5.40 7.47
C VAL A 9 -2.99 4.21 7.27
N VAL A 10 -4.30 4.45 7.25
CA VAL A 10 -5.32 3.39 7.13
C VAL A 10 -5.14 2.64 5.81
N THR A 11 -5.01 3.35 4.69
CA THR A 11 -4.85 2.73 3.37
C THR A 11 -3.54 1.94 3.27
N LEU A 12 -2.44 2.44 3.81
CA LEU A 12 -1.17 1.70 3.88
C LEU A 12 -1.29 0.41 4.69
N VAL A 13 -1.93 0.45 5.87
CA VAL A 13 -2.13 -0.75 6.70
C VAL A 13 -2.97 -1.77 5.94
N LEU A 14 -4.13 -1.38 5.42
CA LEU A 14 -5.02 -2.29 4.72
C LEU A 14 -4.37 -2.86 3.45
N ALA A 15 -3.68 -2.03 2.67
CA ALA A 15 -3.01 -2.47 1.46
C ALA A 15 -1.85 -3.41 1.75
N SER A 16 -1.07 -3.13 2.81
CA SER A 16 -0.02 -4.03 3.30
C SER A 16 -0.59 -5.38 3.70
N VAL A 17 -1.67 -5.39 4.49
CA VAL A 17 -2.34 -6.63 4.90
C VAL A 17 -2.85 -7.41 3.69
N SER A 18 -3.43 -6.76 2.70
CA SER A 18 -3.94 -7.44 1.49
C SER A 18 -2.82 -8.00 0.59
N ALA A 19 -1.72 -7.25 0.42
CA ALA A 19 -0.58 -7.64 -0.40
C ALA A 19 0.25 -8.75 0.24
N GLY A 20 0.36 -8.74 1.57
CA GLY A 20 1.13 -9.70 2.37
C GLY A 20 0.29 -10.72 3.13
N PHE A 21 -0.99 -10.90 2.77
CA PHE A 21 -1.97 -11.59 3.61
C PHE A 21 -1.50 -12.98 4.08
N ASP A 22 -1.09 -13.85 3.14
CA ASP A 22 -0.70 -15.22 3.48
C ASP A 22 0.51 -15.26 4.43
N ARG A 23 1.51 -14.37 4.23
CA ARG A 23 2.66 -14.27 5.15
C ARG A 23 2.26 -13.78 6.53
N PHE A 24 1.42 -12.74 6.60
CA PHE A 24 0.99 -12.21 7.89
C PHE A 24 0.05 -13.18 8.62
N ASP A 25 -0.74 -13.96 7.89
CA ASP A 25 -1.57 -14.99 8.49
C ASP A 25 -0.72 -16.11 9.09
N GLU A 26 0.35 -16.53 8.41
CA GLU A 26 1.30 -17.50 8.93
C GLU A 26 2.04 -17.00 10.18
N GLN A 27 2.47 -15.72 10.19
CA GLN A 27 3.29 -15.17 11.27
C GLN A 27 2.49 -14.71 12.49
N ILE A 28 1.34 -14.05 12.27
CA ILE A 28 0.57 -13.37 13.33
C ILE A 28 -0.94 -13.64 13.25
N ARG A 29 -1.38 -14.60 12.41
CA ARG A 29 -2.79 -15.01 12.27
C ARG A 29 -3.72 -13.84 11.96
N VAL A 30 -3.32 -12.99 11.01
CA VAL A 30 -4.08 -11.81 10.57
C VAL A 30 -5.52 -12.15 10.13
N GLY A 31 -5.76 -13.38 9.69
CA GLY A 31 -7.08 -13.90 9.34
C GLY A 31 -8.08 -13.95 10.49
N ALA A 32 -7.63 -13.87 11.75
CA ALA A 32 -8.50 -13.72 12.91
C ALA A 32 -9.17 -12.33 12.98
N PHE A 33 -8.55 -11.31 12.38
CA PHE A 33 -9.03 -9.92 12.39
C PHE A 33 -9.55 -9.47 11.02
N PHE A 34 -9.04 -10.06 9.94
CA PHE A 34 -9.36 -9.68 8.56
C PHE A 34 -9.88 -10.88 7.78
N SER A 35 -11.00 -10.71 7.09
CA SER A 35 -11.58 -11.78 6.27
C SER A 35 -10.66 -12.15 5.10
N ARG A 36 -10.11 -13.36 5.12
CA ARG A 36 -9.25 -13.88 4.05
C ARG A 36 -9.89 -13.74 2.67
N ASP A 37 -11.14 -14.14 2.55
CA ASP A 37 -11.87 -14.10 1.27
C ASP A 37 -11.96 -12.68 0.71
N LEU A 38 -12.21 -11.70 1.57
CA LEU A 38 -12.28 -10.30 1.16
C LEU A 38 -10.90 -9.77 0.74
N PHE A 39 -9.89 -9.95 1.60
CA PHE A 39 -8.54 -9.37 1.40
C PHE A 39 -7.73 -10.04 0.29
N THR A 40 -8.12 -11.24 -0.12
CA THR A 40 -7.53 -11.95 -1.26
C THR A 40 -8.34 -11.81 -2.55
N SER A 41 -9.60 -11.34 -2.48
CA SER A 41 -10.44 -11.16 -3.66
C SER A 41 -9.87 -10.12 -4.63
N ALA A 42 -9.96 -10.43 -5.93
CA ALA A 42 -9.43 -9.57 -6.98
C ALA A 42 -10.10 -8.18 -6.97
N GLY A 43 -11.43 -8.12 -6.84
CA GLY A 43 -12.18 -6.86 -6.82
C GLY A 43 -11.80 -5.94 -5.66
N PHE A 44 -11.64 -6.50 -4.46
CA PHE A 44 -11.20 -5.74 -3.29
C PHE A 44 -9.77 -5.22 -3.48
N ARG A 45 -8.85 -6.07 -3.96
CA ARG A 45 -7.47 -5.67 -4.27
C ARG A 45 -7.40 -4.52 -5.27
N LEU A 46 -8.24 -4.54 -6.31
CA LEU A 46 -8.31 -3.43 -7.26
C LEU A 46 -8.77 -2.14 -6.59
N GLY A 47 -9.90 -2.17 -5.89
CA GLY A 47 -10.46 -0.98 -5.24
C GLY A 47 -9.51 -0.39 -4.20
N LEU A 48 -8.97 -1.24 -3.33
CA LEU A 48 -7.99 -0.86 -2.33
C LEU A 48 -6.70 -0.35 -2.96
N GLY A 49 -6.21 -0.99 -4.04
CA GLY A 49 -5.03 -0.57 -4.77
C GLY A 49 -5.16 0.83 -5.36
N LEU A 50 -6.28 1.11 -6.03
CA LEU A 50 -6.56 2.42 -6.62
C LEU A 50 -6.68 3.52 -5.55
N ILE A 51 -7.39 3.25 -4.46
CA ILE A 51 -7.53 4.21 -3.35
C ILE A 51 -6.17 4.48 -2.71
N THR A 52 -5.37 3.44 -2.45
CA THR A 52 -4.07 3.58 -1.80
C THR A 52 -3.07 4.34 -2.69
N ALA A 53 -3.05 4.06 -4.00
CA ALA A 53 -2.24 4.80 -4.95
C ALA A 53 -2.67 6.28 -5.03
N LEU A 54 -3.97 6.56 -5.08
CA LEU A 54 -4.50 7.92 -5.11
C LEU A 54 -4.13 8.70 -3.85
N VAL A 55 -4.27 8.09 -2.67
CA VAL A 55 -3.91 8.73 -1.40
C VAL A 55 -2.40 8.97 -1.31
N GLY A 56 -1.57 8.02 -1.76
CA GLY A 56 -0.13 8.20 -1.87
C GLY A 56 0.23 9.35 -2.81
N PHE A 57 -0.42 9.43 -3.97
CA PHE A 57 -0.24 10.54 -4.92
C PHE A 57 -0.66 11.89 -4.33
N LEU A 58 -1.81 11.95 -3.66
CA LEU A 58 -2.31 13.17 -3.02
C LEU A 58 -1.35 13.67 -1.93
N LYS A 59 -0.65 12.78 -1.23
CA LYS A 59 0.36 13.18 -0.24
C LYS A 59 1.55 13.94 -0.81
N PHE A 60 1.89 13.74 -2.09
CA PHE A 60 2.91 14.57 -2.75
C PHE A 60 2.45 16.02 -2.98
N ILE A 61 1.14 16.21 -3.17
CA ILE A 61 0.56 17.51 -3.55
C ILE A 61 0.11 18.29 -2.31
N VAL A 62 -0.46 17.59 -1.32
CA VAL A 62 -1.09 18.21 -0.15
C VAL A 62 -0.05 18.47 0.93
N VAL A 63 0.43 19.71 1.00
CA VAL A 63 1.32 20.18 2.08
C VAL A 63 0.53 20.32 3.39
N ALA A 64 0.95 19.64 4.44
CA ALA A 64 0.44 19.86 5.79
C ALA A 64 1.12 21.08 6.44
N GLY A 65 0.54 22.27 6.31
CA GLY A 65 0.89 23.44 7.14
C GLY A 65 1.77 24.51 6.47
N ASN A 66 2.38 25.35 7.32
CA ASN A 66 2.85 26.72 7.04
C ASN A 66 4.10 26.85 6.14
N GLY A 67 4.04 26.35 4.91
CA GLY A 67 4.96 26.79 3.84
C GLY A 67 6.33 26.11 3.78
N THR A 68 6.62 25.15 4.65
CA THR A 68 7.74 24.22 4.42
C THR A 68 7.21 23.03 3.64
N VAL A 69 7.77 22.75 2.46
CA VAL A 69 7.53 21.49 1.73
C VAL A 69 8.02 20.36 2.62
N VAL A 70 7.13 19.81 3.44
CA VAL A 70 7.50 18.78 4.41
C VAL A 70 7.75 17.49 3.63
N VAL A 71 9.04 17.21 3.40
CA VAL A 71 9.54 15.92 2.89
C VAL A 71 9.18 14.76 3.85
N GLY A 72 8.56 15.05 5.01
CA GLY A 72 7.88 14.13 5.93
C GLY A 72 7.03 13.06 5.27
N ASP A 73 6.18 13.43 4.32
CA ASP A 73 5.22 12.47 3.77
C ASP A 73 5.77 11.62 2.61
N LEU A 74 7.06 11.71 2.30
CA LEU A 74 7.67 11.02 1.16
C LEU A 74 7.58 9.50 1.28
N LEU A 75 7.95 8.93 2.43
CA LEU A 75 7.91 7.48 2.62
C LEU A 75 6.48 6.93 2.54
N PRO A 76 5.48 7.49 3.25
CA PRO A 76 4.09 7.08 3.09
C PRO A 76 3.56 7.24 1.66
N ALA A 77 3.94 8.32 0.97
CA ALA A 77 3.48 8.60 -0.38
C ALA A 77 4.00 7.55 -1.39
N VAL A 78 5.32 7.29 -1.36
CA VAL A 78 5.95 6.26 -2.19
C VAL A 78 5.41 4.87 -1.86
N ALA A 79 5.30 4.54 -0.57
CA ALA A 79 4.74 3.26 -0.15
C ALA A 79 3.30 3.08 -0.64
N GLY A 80 2.48 4.15 -0.60
CA GLY A 80 1.11 4.13 -1.09
C GLY A 80 1.02 3.85 -2.59
N ILE A 81 1.89 4.48 -3.38
CA ILE A 81 1.97 4.23 -4.84
C ILE A 81 2.44 2.80 -5.12
N VAL A 82 3.51 2.34 -4.47
CA VAL A 82 4.08 1.00 -4.70
C VAL A 82 3.10 -0.10 -4.31
N LEU A 83 2.47 0.00 -3.12
CA LEU A 83 1.47 -0.96 -2.69
C LEU A 83 0.20 -0.90 -3.54
N GLY A 84 -0.24 0.31 -3.90
CA GLY A 84 -1.37 0.48 -4.80
C GLY A 84 -1.13 -0.20 -6.15
N ALA A 85 0.02 0.06 -6.78
CA ALA A 85 0.44 -0.60 -8.02
C ALA A 85 0.56 -2.11 -7.86
N THR A 86 1.09 -2.60 -6.73
CA THR A 86 1.20 -4.03 -6.44
C THR A 86 -0.17 -4.70 -6.42
N LEU A 87 -1.14 -4.14 -5.68
CA LEU A 87 -2.49 -4.69 -5.60
C LEU A 87 -3.23 -4.64 -6.94
N THR A 88 -3.09 -3.55 -7.69
CA THR A 88 -3.66 -3.45 -9.04
C THR A 88 -3.04 -4.47 -9.99
N MET A 89 -1.72 -4.73 -9.88
CA MET A 89 -1.06 -5.75 -10.69
C MET A 89 -1.51 -7.17 -10.30
N MET A 90 -1.77 -7.43 -9.01
CA MET A 90 -2.36 -8.70 -8.56
C MET A 90 -3.76 -8.91 -9.16
N PHE A 91 -4.59 -7.86 -9.23
CA PHE A 91 -5.87 -7.92 -9.93
C PHE A 91 -5.68 -8.20 -11.43
N TYR A 92 -4.76 -7.48 -12.07
CA TYR A 92 -4.49 -7.65 -13.49
C TYR A 92 -4.08 -9.09 -13.81
N LYS A 93 -3.10 -9.66 -13.09
CA LYS A 93 -2.68 -11.06 -13.27
C LYS A 93 -3.83 -12.05 -13.03
N ALA A 94 -4.72 -11.77 -12.07
CA ALA A 94 -5.88 -12.64 -11.82
C ALA A 94 -6.94 -12.63 -12.95
N LYS A 95 -6.88 -11.67 -13.89
CA LYS A 95 -7.87 -11.50 -14.96
C LYS A 95 -7.29 -11.53 -16.37
N ALA A 96 -6.00 -11.28 -16.53
CA ALA A 96 -5.34 -11.23 -17.83
C ALA A 96 -5.25 -12.64 -18.44
N THR A 97 -5.55 -12.72 -19.74
CA THR A 97 -5.44 -13.95 -20.55
C THR A 97 -4.28 -13.89 -21.55
N VAL A 98 -3.62 -12.74 -21.65
CA VAL A 98 -2.52 -12.48 -22.59
C VAL A 98 -1.35 -11.93 -21.79
N GLU A 99 -0.19 -12.57 -21.90
CA GLU A 99 1.05 -12.11 -21.31
C GLU A 99 1.91 -11.38 -22.35
N SER A 100 2.55 -10.30 -21.93
CA SER A 100 3.58 -9.56 -22.67
C SER A 100 4.86 -9.46 -21.84
N ASP A 101 6.00 -9.20 -22.48
CA ASP A 101 7.29 -9.06 -21.80
C ASP A 101 7.25 -7.96 -20.72
N THR A 102 6.57 -6.85 -21.00
CA THR A 102 6.40 -5.74 -20.05
C THR A 102 5.59 -6.17 -18.83
N THR A 103 4.48 -6.89 -19.03
CA THR A 103 3.65 -7.37 -17.92
C THR A 103 4.38 -8.41 -17.07
N ALA A 104 5.21 -9.27 -17.68
CA ALA A 104 6.04 -10.24 -16.96
C ALA A 104 7.10 -9.54 -16.10
N ALA A 105 7.71 -8.47 -16.60
CA ALA A 105 8.66 -7.66 -15.83
C ALA A 105 7.99 -6.98 -14.62
N LEU A 106 6.82 -6.36 -14.82
CA LEU A 106 6.07 -5.72 -13.74
C LEU A 106 5.61 -6.72 -12.69
N GLU A 107 5.16 -7.90 -13.10
CA GLU A 107 4.79 -8.97 -12.19
C GLU A 107 5.97 -9.38 -11.31
N ARG A 108 7.13 -9.67 -11.92
CA ARG A 108 8.32 -10.09 -11.18
C ARG A 108 8.76 -9.03 -10.18
N LEU A 109 8.68 -7.75 -10.54
CA LEU A 109 9.03 -6.65 -9.66
C LEU A 109 8.00 -6.42 -8.55
N LEU A 110 6.72 -6.31 -8.89
CA LEU A 110 5.66 -5.93 -7.95
C LEU A 110 5.13 -7.14 -7.17
N ILE A 111 4.63 -8.17 -7.86
CA ILE A 111 4.05 -9.35 -7.24
C ILE A 111 5.15 -10.21 -6.59
N GLY A 112 6.28 -10.39 -7.27
CA GLY A 112 7.42 -11.14 -6.74
C GLY A 112 8.00 -10.57 -5.44
N ASN A 113 7.85 -9.25 -5.21
CA ASN A 113 8.28 -8.58 -3.98
C ASN A 113 7.10 -8.12 -3.10
N ALA A 114 5.86 -8.53 -3.39
CA ALA A 114 4.66 -8.02 -2.71
C ALA A 114 4.73 -8.20 -1.19
N SER A 115 5.26 -9.34 -0.73
CA SER A 115 5.46 -9.61 0.69
C SER A 115 6.45 -8.63 1.35
N ASN A 116 7.51 -8.25 0.65
CA ASN A 116 8.50 -7.30 1.16
C ASN A 116 7.90 -5.88 1.19
N PHE A 117 7.18 -5.49 0.13
CA PHE A 117 6.47 -4.21 0.11
C PHE A 117 5.38 -4.12 1.17
N ALA A 118 4.66 -5.22 1.44
CA ALA A 118 3.69 -5.30 2.53
C ALA A 118 4.35 -5.07 3.90
N MET A 119 5.48 -5.72 4.16
CA MET A 119 6.20 -5.53 5.43
C MET A 119 6.70 -4.09 5.59
N LEU A 120 7.33 -3.54 4.55
CA LEU A 120 7.83 -2.16 4.56
C LEU A 120 6.70 -1.15 4.68
N GLY A 121 5.60 -1.33 3.95
CA GLY A 121 4.44 -0.45 4.03
C GLY A 121 3.76 -0.46 5.39
N LEU A 122 3.67 -1.64 6.03
CA LEU A 122 3.15 -1.75 7.39
C LEU A 122 4.06 -1.04 8.39
N LEU A 123 5.37 -1.21 8.27
CA LEU A 123 6.36 -0.52 9.10
C LEU A 123 6.24 1.01 8.93
N ILE A 124 6.16 1.50 7.68
CA ILE A 124 6.00 2.92 7.37
C ILE A 124 4.69 3.44 7.96
N ALA A 125 3.59 2.71 7.84
CA ALA A 125 2.31 3.12 8.41
C ALA A 125 2.36 3.23 9.95
N LEU A 126 2.99 2.25 10.62
CA LEU A 126 3.16 2.26 12.07
C LEU A 126 4.05 3.41 12.54
N LEU A 127 5.20 3.60 11.88
CA LEU A 127 6.13 4.67 12.21
C LEU A 127 5.50 6.04 11.96
N HIS A 128 4.81 6.22 10.83
CA HIS A 128 4.11 7.45 10.53
C HIS A 128 3.06 7.74 11.60
N LEU A 129 2.22 6.76 11.96
CA LEU A 129 1.20 6.88 13.00
C LEU A 129 1.78 7.28 14.37
N LEU A 130 2.88 6.64 14.79
CA LEU A 130 3.50 6.86 16.10
C LEU A 130 4.35 8.13 16.17
N LEU A 131 4.95 8.55 15.04
CA LEU A 131 5.92 9.63 14.96
C LEU A 131 5.49 10.71 13.94
N PRO A 132 4.32 11.36 14.11
CA PRO A 132 3.77 12.33 13.16
C PRO A 132 4.62 13.60 12.91
N ARG A 133 5.72 13.78 13.66
CA ARG A 133 6.60 14.96 13.61
C ARG A 133 7.99 14.65 13.08
N VAL A 134 8.27 13.42 12.67
CA VAL A 134 9.58 13.04 12.14
C VAL A 134 9.66 13.41 10.67
N ILE A 135 10.74 14.14 10.32
CA ILE A 135 11.03 14.49 8.93
C ILE A 135 11.33 13.18 8.17
N PHE A 136 10.77 13.02 6.98
CA PHE A 136 10.68 11.81 6.13
C PHE A 136 9.71 10.69 6.52
N LEU A 137 8.98 10.79 7.64
CA LEU A 137 8.04 9.75 8.05
C LEU A 137 6.59 10.15 7.96
#